data_AF-A0A8S3Y0I4-F1
#
_entry.id   AF-A0A8S3Y0I4-F1
#
_cell.length_a   1.000
_cell.length_b   1.000
_cell.length_c   1.000
_cell.angle_alpha   90.00
_cell.angle_beta   90.00
_cell.angle_gamma   90.00
#
_symmetry.space_group_name_H-M   'P 1'
#
loop_
_entity.id
_entity.type
_entity.pdbx_description
1 polymer ?
#
loop_
_entity_poly.entity_id
_entity_poly.type
_entity_poly.pdbx_seq_one_letter_code
_entity_poly.pdbx_strand_id
1 'polypeptide(L)'
;MFLQKHVKQDTGKELRWGSISTMVDRFNRLRSCVSKALIDMNSDIKFTQSEFHTLDNFQKSLNIIKVTVEALCRRDATLLTSNAAMKFMLRKLDSQNSTLSRLLARSLLVRISQRRLSIASTLQYLQNPETYFSEVPTAEFPKTPEMVEEIYSLTQNFEDKPVVGVMDDLNLDNSESSP
;
A
#
# COMPACT_ATOMS: atom_id res chain seq x y z
N MET A 1 8.02 -1.26 10.55
CA MET A 1 9.48 -1.32 10.81
C MET A 1 10.30 -1.84 9.61
N PHE A 2 9.76 -2.67 8.72
CA PHE A 2 10.54 -3.29 7.63
C PHE A 2 10.92 -2.35 6.47
N LEU A 3 10.04 -1.44 6.04
CA LEU A 3 10.43 -0.38 5.09
C LEU A 3 11.46 0.58 5.64
N GLN A 4 11.44 0.83 6.94
CA GLN A 4 12.41 1.74 7.56
C GLN A 4 13.84 1.20 7.39
N LYS A 5 13.98 -0.13 7.33
CA LYS A 5 15.24 -0.83 7.12
C LYS A 5 15.61 -0.91 5.63
N HIS A 6 14.67 -1.26 4.75
CA HIS A 6 14.92 -1.33 3.31
C HIS A 6 15.05 0.04 2.63
N VAL A 7 14.25 1.04 3.01
CA VAL A 7 14.40 2.42 2.55
C VAL A 7 15.68 3.06 3.12
N LYS A 8 16.11 2.70 4.33
CA LYS A 8 17.46 3.08 4.83
C LYS A 8 18.57 2.46 3.99
N GLN A 9 18.40 1.22 3.51
CA GLN A 9 19.37 0.55 2.64
C GLN A 9 19.44 1.19 1.24
N ASP A 10 18.29 1.55 0.65
CA ASP A 10 18.23 2.07 -0.73
C ASP A 10 18.37 3.60 -0.83
N THR A 11 18.03 4.36 0.22
CA THR A 11 18.02 5.84 0.18
C THR A 11 18.73 6.51 1.36
N GLY A 12 19.29 5.75 2.31
CA GLY A 12 20.01 6.28 3.48
C GLY A 12 19.17 7.09 4.47
N LYS A 13 17.87 7.28 4.24
CA LYS A 13 17.00 8.15 5.04
C LYS A 13 15.68 7.47 5.40
N GLU A 14 15.23 7.70 6.63
CA GLU A 14 13.88 7.36 7.05
C GLU A 14 12.85 8.09 6.18
N LEU A 15 11.75 7.41 5.84
CA LEU A 15 10.67 7.99 5.05
C LEU A 15 10.20 9.33 5.67
N ARG A 16 10.35 10.44 4.94
CA ARG A 16 10.03 11.81 5.40
C ARG A 16 8.62 11.95 6.00
N TRP A 17 7.66 11.12 5.59
CA TRP A 17 6.29 11.19 6.10
C TRP A 17 6.16 10.67 7.54
N GLY A 18 7.03 9.76 7.99
CA GLY A 18 6.99 9.23 9.35
C GLY A 18 7.37 10.27 10.40
N SER A 19 8.37 11.10 10.10
CA SER A 19 8.76 12.22 10.96
C SER A 19 7.69 13.30 11.00
N ILE A 20 7.07 13.63 9.86
CA ILE A 20 5.96 14.60 9.79
C ILE A 20 4.77 14.10 10.62
N SER A 21 4.36 12.84 10.45
CA SER A 21 3.26 12.27 11.24
C SER A 21 3.54 12.32 12.75
N THR A 22 4.78 12.05 13.15
CA THR A 22 5.20 12.12 14.56
C THR A 22 5.22 13.55 15.09
N MET A 23 5.67 14.50 14.27
CA MET A 23 5.71 15.92 14.62
C MET A 23 4.29 16.49 14.81
N VAL A 24 3.38 16.18 13.89
CA VAL A 24 1.97 16.61 13.97
C VAL A 24 1.28 15.99 15.19
N ASP A 25 1.50 14.70 15.48
CA ASP A 25 0.95 14.06 16.69
C ASP A 25 1.45 14.74 17.97
N ARG A 26 2.75 15.01 18.06
CA ARG A 26 3.35 15.72 19.21
C ARG A 26 2.78 17.13 19.35
N PHE A 27 2.66 17.87 18.25
CA PHE A 27 2.08 19.20 18.26
C PHE A 27 0.62 19.18 18.74
N ASN A 28 -0.20 18.24 18.23
CA ASN A 28 -1.60 18.12 18.65
C ASN A 28 -1.74 17.80 20.15
N ARG A 29 -0.81 17.07 20.76
CA ARG A 29 -0.77 16.85 22.22
C ARG A 29 -0.38 18.12 23.00
N LEU A 30 0.53 18.91 22.46
CA LEU A 30 1.04 20.12 23.11
C LEU A 30 0.20 21.38 22.82
N ARG A 31 -0.77 21.31 21.90
CA ARG A 31 -1.51 22.47 21.40
C ARG A 31 -2.09 23.36 22.50
N SER A 32 -2.63 22.76 23.56
CA SER A 32 -3.21 23.52 24.69
C SER A 32 -2.16 24.28 25.49
N CYS A 33 -0.96 23.72 25.64
CA CYS A 33 0.16 24.40 26.30
C CYS A 33 0.70 25.53 25.42
N VAL A 34 0.84 25.29 24.12
CA VAL A 34 1.28 26.30 23.14
C VAL A 34 0.29 27.47 23.10
N SER A 35 -1.03 27.19 23.02
CA SER A 35 -2.05 28.24 23.05
C SER A 35 -2.02 29.06 24.33
N LYS A 36 -1.84 28.44 25.50
CA LYS A 36 -1.71 29.15 26.78
C LYS A 36 -0.45 30.01 26.82
N ALA A 37 0.70 29.46 26.44
CA ALA A 37 1.94 30.21 26.42
C ALA A 37 1.88 31.43 25.49
N LEU A 38 1.21 31.33 24.34
CA LEU A 38 1.00 32.47 23.44
C LEU A 38 0.12 33.56 24.07
N ILE A 39 -0.89 33.17 24.85
CA ILE A 39 -1.72 34.11 25.62
C ILE A 39 -0.88 34.78 26.72
N ASP A 40 -0.10 34.01 27.48
CA ASP A 40 0.74 34.52 28.57
C ASP A 40 1.82 35.48 28.07
N MET A 41 2.34 35.26 26.87
CA MET A 41 3.30 36.14 26.20
C MET A 41 2.67 37.37 25.53
N ASN A 42 1.35 37.52 25.60
CA ASN A 42 0.59 38.55 24.88
C ASN A 42 0.94 38.59 23.38
N SER A 43 1.11 37.42 22.76
CA SER A 43 1.43 37.31 21.34
C SER A 43 0.19 37.60 20.48
N ASP A 44 0.39 38.32 19.37
CA ASP A 44 -0.64 38.53 18.35
C ASP A 44 -1.00 37.25 17.57
N ILE A 45 -0.15 36.21 17.64
CA ILE A 45 -0.37 34.95 16.94
C ILE A 45 -1.40 34.13 17.70
N LYS A 46 -2.56 33.90 17.07
CA LYS A 46 -3.65 33.08 17.62
C LYS A 46 -4.01 31.98 16.65
N PHE A 47 -3.92 30.73 17.11
CA PHE A 47 -4.44 29.58 16.38
C PHE A 47 -5.95 29.52 16.52
N THR A 48 -6.63 29.43 15.38
CA THR A 48 -8.06 29.24 15.28
C THR A 48 -8.45 27.77 15.47
N GLN A 49 -9.68 27.53 15.90
CA GLN A 49 -10.19 26.16 16.03
C GLN A 49 -10.22 25.41 14.68
N SER A 50 -10.42 26.14 13.58
CA SER A 50 -10.36 25.60 12.20
C SER A 50 -8.97 25.11 11.80
N GLU A 51 -7.90 25.80 12.22
CA GLU A 51 -6.53 25.36 11.95
C GLU A 51 -6.20 24.07 12.70
N PHE A 52 -6.61 23.97 13.96
CA PHE A 52 -6.48 22.72 14.73
C PHE A 52 -7.30 21.58 14.12
N HIS A 53 -8.50 21.87 13.62
CA HIS A 53 -9.30 20.85 12.93
C HIS A 53 -8.63 20.38 11.63
N THR A 54 -8.00 21.30 10.89
CA THR A 54 -7.24 20.97 9.68
C THR A 54 -6.04 20.08 9.99
N LEU A 55 -5.31 20.35 11.08
CA LEU A 55 -4.20 19.52 11.53
C LEU A 55 -4.65 18.11 11.98
N ASP A 56 -5.80 18.00 12.64
CA ASP A 56 -6.38 16.71 13.01
C ASP A 56 -6.78 15.89 11.77
N ASN A 57 -7.42 16.53 10.78
CA ASN A 57 -7.74 15.90 9.51
C ASN A 57 -6.48 15.44 8.77
N PHE A 58 -5.43 16.28 8.76
CA PHE A 58 -4.14 15.91 8.18
C PHE A 58 -3.51 14.69 8.87
N GLN A 59 -3.51 14.65 10.20
CA GLN A 59 -3.02 13.52 10.97
C GLN A 59 -3.80 12.24 10.63
N LYS A 60 -5.12 12.32 10.54
CA LYS A 60 -5.97 11.18 10.16
C LYS A 60 -5.65 10.67 8.76
N SER A 61 -5.43 11.56 7.78
CA SER A 61 -5.02 11.16 6.43
C SER A 61 -3.66 10.46 6.42
N LEU A 62 -2.68 10.99 7.15
CA LEU A 62 -1.36 10.37 7.30
C LEU A 62 -1.42 8.98 7.95
N ASN A 63 -2.32 8.79 8.91
CA ASN A 63 -2.49 7.50 9.57
C ASN A 63 -3.04 6.42 8.62
N ILE A 64 -3.97 6.76 7.72
CA ILE A 64 -4.44 5.82 6.69
C ILE A 64 -3.28 5.37 5.81
N ILE A 65 -2.45 6.32 5.37
CA ILE A 65 -1.27 6.02 4.54
C ILE A 65 -0.32 5.12 5.30
N LYS A 66 -0.06 5.41 6.58
CA LYS A 66 0.79 4.57 7.44
C LYS A 66 0.30 3.11 7.47
N VAL A 67 -0.97 2.89 7.80
CA VAL A 67 -1.56 1.53 7.89
C VAL A 67 -1.48 0.81 6.55
N THR A 68 -1.73 1.52 5.45
CA THR A 68 -1.65 0.96 4.09
C THR A 68 -0.22 0.55 3.77
N VAL A 69 0.75 1.42 4.03
CA VAL A 69 2.17 1.17 3.81
C VAL A 69 2.67 0.02 4.69
N GLU A 70 2.18 -0.10 5.91
CA GLU A 70 2.47 -1.26 6.77
C GLU A 70 1.91 -2.56 6.19
N ALA A 71 0.71 -2.55 5.61
CA ALA A 71 0.12 -3.70 4.94
C ALA A 71 0.88 -4.09 3.66
N LEU A 72 1.32 -3.10 2.86
CA LEU A 72 2.12 -3.32 1.65
C LEU A 72 3.49 -3.94 1.94
N CYS A 73 3.98 -3.84 3.17
CA CYS A 73 5.35 -4.22 3.52
C CYS A 73 5.41 -5.36 4.52
N ARG A 74 4.30 -6.09 4.65
CA ARG A 74 4.31 -7.39 5.31
C ARG A 74 4.99 -8.40 4.39
N ARG A 75 5.62 -9.41 4.98
CA ARG A 75 6.35 -10.45 4.22
C ARG A 75 5.43 -11.33 3.38
N ASP A 76 4.18 -11.46 3.79
CA ASP A 76 3.10 -12.19 3.12
C ASP A 76 2.31 -11.31 2.14
N ALA A 77 2.73 -10.07 1.90
CA ALA A 77 2.06 -9.18 0.96
C ALA A 77 2.23 -9.69 -0.49
N THR A 78 1.13 -10.19 -1.05
CA THR A 78 1.03 -10.51 -2.49
C THR A 78 0.61 -9.27 -3.28
N LEU A 79 0.71 -9.35 -4.61
CA LEU A 79 0.23 -8.30 -5.51
C LEU A 79 -1.27 -8.02 -5.32
N LEU A 80 -2.07 -9.06 -5.06
CA LEU A 80 -3.51 -8.97 -4.81
C LEU A 80 -3.81 -8.26 -3.50
N THR A 81 -3.18 -8.67 -2.40
CA THR A 81 -3.35 -8.00 -1.10
C THR A 81 -2.84 -6.56 -1.12
N SER A 82 -1.79 -6.29 -1.92
CA SER A 82 -1.26 -4.94 -2.10
C SER A 82 -2.24 -4.04 -2.84
N ASN A 83 -2.83 -4.53 -3.93
CA ASN A 83 -3.87 -3.82 -4.67
C ASN A 83 -5.13 -3.59 -3.80
N ALA A 84 -5.52 -4.57 -2.99
CA ALA A 84 -6.61 -4.41 -2.02
C ALA A 84 -6.29 -3.34 -0.95
N ALA A 85 -5.07 -3.31 -0.42
CA ALA A 85 -4.62 -2.29 0.52
C ALA A 85 -4.64 -0.88 -0.11
N MET A 86 -4.22 -0.74 -1.36
CA MET A 86 -4.31 0.53 -2.10
C MET A 86 -5.76 0.96 -2.32
N LYS A 87 -6.66 0.05 -2.70
CA LYS A 87 -8.11 0.33 -2.79
C LYS A 87 -8.69 0.77 -1.44
N PHE A 88 -8.31 0.10 -0.35
CA PHE A 88 -8.70 0.47 1.00
C PHE A 88 -8.24 1.89 1.36
N MET A 89 -6.99 2.24 1.05
CA MET A 89 -6.44 3.58 1.28
C MET A 89 -7.28 4.66 0.60
N LEU A 90 -7.57 4.48 -0.70
CA LEU A 90 -8.35 5.45 -1.48
C LEU A 90 -9.76 5.61 -0.92
N ARG A 91 -10.47 4.50 -0.66
CA ARG A 91 -11.81 4.52 -0.07
C ARG A 91 -11.83 5.21 1.29
N LYS A 92 -10.82 4.95 2.14
CA LYS A 92 -10.72 5.57 3.46
C LYS A 92 -10.40 7.07 3.38
N LEU A 93 -9.52 7.49 2.46
CA LEU A 93 -9.23 8.91 2.26
C LEU A 93 -10.43 9.68 1.71
N ASP A 94 -11.21 9.10 0.81
CA ASP A 94 -12.47 9.71 0.33
C ASP A 94 -13.50 9.81 1.45
N SER A 95 -13.64 8.77 2.30
CA SER A 95 -14.58 8.77 3.43
C SER A 95 -14.31 9.85 4.49
N GLN A 96 -13.09 10.39 4.55
CA GLN A 96 -12.75 11.48 5.47
C GLN A 96 -13.42 12.81 5.10
N ASN A 97 -13.93 12.96 3.86
CA ASN A 97 -14.64 14.14 3.38
C ASN A 97 -13.92 15.49 3.59
N SER A 98 -12.61 15.49 3.80
CA SER A 98 -11.81 16.70 3.90
C SER A 98 -11.27 17.09 2.52
N THR A 99 -11.09 18.39 2.27
CA THR A 99 -10.50 18.88 1.02
C THR A 99 -9.12 18.26 0.78
N LEU A 100 -8.31 18.17 1.85
CA LEU A 100 -6.97 17.61 1.79
C LEU A 100 -6.98 16.11 1.46
N SER A 101 -7.83 15.33 2.12
CA SER A 101 -7.92 13.88 1.89
C SER A 101 -8.39 13.57 0.47
N ARG A 102 -9.32 14.35 -0.08
CA ARG A 102 -9.78 14.21 -1.47
C ARG A 102 -8.71 14.55 -2.49
N LEU A 103 -7.98 15.66 -2.29
CA LEU A 103 -6.84 16.03 -3.14
C LEU A 103 -5.78 14.94 -3.11
N LEU A 104 -5.45 14.44 -1.92
CA LEU A 104 -4.48 13.37 -1.73
C LEU A 104 -4.93 12.06 -2.40
N ALA A 105 -6.19 11.66 -2.21
CA ALA A 105 -6.77 10.48 -2.86
C ALA A 105 -6.67 10.59 -4.39
N ARG A 106 -7.04 11.74 -4.96
CA ARG A 106 -6.97 11.97 -6.40
C ARG A 106 -5.54 11.93 -6.93
N SER A 107 -4.60 12.59 -6.25
CA SER A 107 -3.18 12.56 -6.64
C SER A 107 -2.60 11.14 -6.54
N LEU A 108 -2.98 10.38 -5.51
CA LEU A 108 -2.57 8.99 -5.36
C LEU A 108 -3.17 8.10 -6.45
N LEU A 109 -4.45 8.28 -6.77
CA LEU A 109 -5.13 7.57 -7.86
C LEU A 109 -4.35 7.74 -9.17
N VAL A 110 -4.08 8.98 -9.58
CA VAL A 110 -3.32 9.28 -10.81
C VAL A 110 -1.96 8.57 -10.82
N ARG A 111 -1.25 8.57 -9.69
CA ARG A 111 0.08 7.93 -9.59
C ARG A 111 0.00 6.41 -9.60
N ILE A 112 -1.07 5.83 -9.04
CA ILE A 112 -1.33 4.40 -9.10
C ILE A 112 -1.65 4.00 -10.54
N SER A 113 -2.56 4.72 -11.22
CA SER A 113 -2.94 4.43 -12.61
C SER A 113 -1.73 4.51 -13.56
N GLN A 114 -0.82 5.47 -13.35
CA GLN A 114 0.43 5.60 -14.13
C GLN A 114 1.41 4.44 -13.94
N ARG A 115 1.36 3.73 -12.81
CA ARG A 115 2.34 2.69 -12.43
C ARG A 115 1.74 1.29 -12.37
N ARG A 116 0.46 1.16 -12.72
CA ARG A 116 -0.26 -0.11 -12.65
C ARG A 116 0.28 -1.04 -13.72
N LEU A 117 0.72 -2.22 -13.31
CA LEU A 117 1.13 -3.28 -14.22
C LEU A 117 -0.12 -4.02 -14.74
N SER A 118 -0.10 -4.42 -16.00
CA SER A 118 -1.16 -5.21 -16.65
C SER A 118 -1.44 -6.50 -15.86
N ILE A 119 -0.39 -7.19 -15.40
CA ILE A 119 -0.47 -8.40 -14.58
C ILE A 119 -1.31 -8.24 -13.30
N ALA A 120 -1.32 -7.05 -12.70
CA ALA A 120 -2.11 -6.80 -11.48
C ALA A 120 -3.62 -6.80 -11.77
N SER A 121 -4.00 -6.31 -12.95
CA SER A 121 -5.39 -6.35 -13.43
C SER A 121 -5.78 -7.76 -13.86
N THR A 122 -4.89 -8.47 -14.57
CA THR A 122 -5.06 -9.87 -14.96
C THR A 122 -5.26 -10.78 -13.76
N LEU A 123 -4.42 -10.68 -12.73
CA LEU A 123 -4.58 -11.43 -11.49
C LEU A 123 -5.88 -11.10 -10.75
N GLN A 124 -6.31 -9.84 -10.76
CA GLN A 124 -7.56 -9.44 -10.11
C GLN A 124 -8.79 -10.04 -10.81
N TYR A 125 -8.77 -10.11 -12.14
CA TYR A 125 -9.80 -10.79 -12.93
C TYR A 125 -9.81 -12.30 -12.68
N LEU A 126 -8.64 -12.96 -12.70
CA LEU A 126 -8.53 -14.40 -12.43
C LEU A 126 -9.00 -14.76 -11.01
N GLN A 127 -8.78 -13.88 -10.03
CA GLN A 127 -9.20 -14.17 -8.66
C GLN A 127 -10.72 -14.10 -8.49
N ASN A 128 -11.39 -13.08 -9.05
CA ASN A 128 -12.84 -12.92 -8.94
C ASN A 128 -13.39 -12.19 -10.19
N PRO A 129 -13.79 -12.91 -11.23
CA PRO A 129 -14.21 -12.32 -12.51
C PRO A 129 -15.47 -11.46 -12.39
N GLU A 130 -16.43 -11.88 -11.56
CA GLU A 130 -17.69 -11.16 -11.32
C GLU A 130 -17.48 -9.78 -10.69
N THR A 131 -16.60 -9.69 -9.68
CA THR A 131 -16.34 -8.43 -8.97
C THR A 131 -15.49 -7.46 -9.78
N TYR A 132 -14.71 -7.97 -10.75
CA TYR A 132 -13.79 -7.16 -11.55
C TYR A 132 -14.51 -6.07 -12.34
N PHE A 133 -15.61 -6.42 -13.01
CA PHE A 133 -16.39 -5.48 -13.82
C PHE A 133 -17.29 -4.56 -12.98
N SER A 134 -17.58 -4.93 -11.73
CA SER A 134 -18.46 -4.15 -10.85
C SER A 134 -17.76 -3.00 -10.11
N GLU A 135 -16.45 -3.08 -9.88
CA GLU A 135 -15.78 -2.24 -8.87
C GLU A 135 -15.09 -0.97 -9.40
N VAL A 136 -15.17 -0.62 -10.69
CA VAL A 136 -14.30 0.45 -11.22
C VAL A 136 -14.86 1.24 -12.41
N PRO A 137 -14.57 2.57 -12.51
CA PRO A 137 -14.88 3.37 -13.69
C PRO A 137 -14.13 2.85 -14.92
N THR A 138 -14.87 2.70 -15.99
CA THR A 138 -14.61 1.97 -17.24
C THR A 138 -13.36 2.38 -18.04
N ALA A 139 -12.54 3.31 -17.56
CA ALA A 139 -11.47 3.95 -18.34
C ALA A 139 -10.03 3.50 -18.00
N GLU A 140 -9.82 2.73 -16.92
CA GLU A 140 -8.47 2.42 -16.40
C GLU A 140 -8.07 0.95 -16.51
N PHE A 141 -8.89 0.09 -17.13
CA PHE A 141 -8.66 -1.36 -17.17
C PHE A 141 -8.28 -1.84 -18.57
N PRO A 142 -7.31 -2.77 -18.68
CA PRO A 142 -7.00 -3.38 -19.96
C PRO A 142 -8.24 -4.09 -20.51
N LYS A 143 -8.46 -3.92 -21.81
CA LYS A 143 -9.60 -4.57 -22.48
C LYS A 143 -9.36 -6.09 -22.49
N THR A 144 -10.43 -6.87 -22.64
CA THR A 144 -10.36 -8.34 -22.77
C THR A 144 -9.26 -8.87 -23.69
N PRO A 145 -8.83 -8.22 -24.80
CA PRO A 145 -7.74 -8.75 -25.63
C PRO A 145 -6.37 -8.65 -24.96
N GLU A 146 -6.08 -7.56 -24.25
CA GLU A 146 -4.78 -7.30 -23.59
C GLU A 146 -4.58 -8.25 -22.40
N MET A 147 -5.67 -8.58 -21.69
CA MET A 147 -5.64 -9.56 -20.61
C MET A 147 -5.41 -10.98 -21.14
N VAL A 148 -6.00 -11.32 -22.29
CA VAL A 148 -5.85 -12.62 -22.93
C VAL A 148 -4.41 -12.82 -23.41
N GLU A 149 -3.80 -11.82 -24.04
CA GLU A 149 -2.38 -11.87 -24.46
C GLU A 149 -1.45 -12.07 -23.26
N GLU A 150 -1.71 -11.39 -22.15
CA GLU A 150 -0.92 -11.57 -20.94
C GLU A 150 -1.14 -12.95 -20.31
N ILE A 151 -2.36 -13.48 -20.29
CA ILE A 151 -2.64 -14.86 -19.86
C ILE A 151 -1.89 -15.87 -20.74
N TYR A 152 -1.90 -15.69 -22.06
CA TYR A 152 -1.15 -16.55 -22.98
C TYR A 152 0.36 -16.53 -22.71
N SER A 153 0.94 -15.33 -22.54
CA SER A 153 2.37 -15.21 -22.21
C SER A 153 2.73 -15.84 -20.86
N LEU A 154 1.83 -15.78 -19.86
CA LEU A 154 2.02 -16.48 -18.59
C LEU A 154 1.99 -18.00 -18.79
N THR A 155 1.05 -18.53 -19.56
CA THR A 155 0.93 -19.99 -19.79
C THR A 155 2.14 -20.57 -20.52
N GLN A 156 2.70 -19.86 -21.52
CA GLN A 156 3.92 -20.31 -22.21
C GLN A 156 5.13 -20.39 -21.27
N ASN A 157 5.26 -19.45 -20.33
CA ASN A 157 6.32 -19.48 -19.32
C ASN A 157 6.19 -20.63 -18.31
N PHE A 158 4.99 -21.22 -18.16
CA PHE A 158 4.78 -22.41 -17.34
C PHE A 158 5.10 -23.71 -18.09
N GLU A 159 4.89 -23.75 -19.40
CA GLU A 159 5.21 -24.92 -20.24
C GLU A 159 6.72 -25.10 -20.45
N ASP A 160 7.51 -24.01 -20.44
CA ASP A 160 8.98 -24.04 -20.65
C ASP A 160 9.82 -24.34 -19.40
N LYS A 161 9.22 -24.53 -18.21
CA LYS A 161 9.94 -24.96 -17.00
C LYS A 161 9.79 -26.46 -16.79
N PRO A 162 10.83 -27.28 -17.05
CA PRO A 162 10.80 -28.67 -16.60
C PRO A 162 10.75 -28.67 -15.07
N VAL A 163 9.78 -29.41 -14.52
CA VAL A 163 9.72 -29.77 -13.11
C VAL A 163 10.99 -30.56 -12.80
N VAL A 164 12.03 -29.89 -12.30
CA VAL A 164 13.20 -30.56 -11.75
C VAL A 164 12.73 -31.34 -10.53
N GLY A 165 12.91 -32.66 -10.62
CA GLY A 165 12.23 -33.67 -9.81
C GLY A 165 12.42 -33.53 -8.31
N VAL A 166 11.31 -33.66 -7.60
CA VAL A 166 11.29 -34.20 -6.24
C VAL A 166 11.16 -35.71 -6.40
N MET A 167 12.26 -36.38 -6.74
CA MET A 167 12.37 -37.84 -6.69
C MET A 167 13.83 -38.21 -6.82
N ASP A 168 14.55 -38.12 -5.71
CA ASP A 168 15.79 -38.87 -5.42
C ASP A 168 16.17 -38.55 -3.98
N ASP A 169 15.59 -39.29 -3.04
CA ASP A 169 16.11 -39.47 -1.67
C ASP A 169 15.25 -40.51 -0.91
N LEU A 170 15.03 -41.68 -1.51
CA LEU A 170 14.62 -42.89 -0.79
C LEU A 170 15.15 -44.13 -1.52
N ASN A 171 16.47 -44.29 -1.54
CA ASN A 171 17.10 -45.59 -1.67
C ASN A 171 18.28 -45.65 -0.70
N LEU A 172 17.96 -45.95 0.55
CA LEU A 172 18.92 -46.41 1.54
C LEU A 172 18.60 -47.88 1.85
N ASP A 173 19.59 -48.70 1.57
CA ASP A 173 19.87 -50.05 2.06
C ASP A 173 18.81 -51.15 1.91
N ASN A 174 19.17 -52.15 1.10
CA ASN A 174 19.15 -53.55 1.54
C ASN A 174 20.07 -54.40 0.66
N SER A 175 21.37 -54.42 1.02
CA SER A 175 22.28 -55.49 0.65
C SER A 175 22.72 -56.21 1.92
N GLU A 176 22.12 -57.37 2.20
CA GLU A 176 22.68 -58.52 2.92
C GLU A 176 21.66 -59.67 2.80
N SER A 177 21.86 -60.61 1.87
CA SER A 177 22.65 -61.85 1.99
C SER A 177 21.78 -63.06 2.37
N SER A 178 21.69 -64.03 1.46
CA SER A 178 21.37 -65.45 1.72
C SER A 178 21.64 -66.26 0.44
N PRO A 179 21.91 -67.57 0.50
CA PRO A 179 22.18 -68.43 1.66
C PRO A 179 23.64 -68.91 1.78
#